data_AF-A0A9D5GU85-F1
#
_entry.id   AF-A0A9D5GU85-F1
#
_cell.length_a   1.000
_cell.length_b   1.000
_cell.length_c   1.000
_cell.angle_alpha   90.00
_cell.angle_beta   90.00
_cell.angle_gamma   90.00
#
_symmetry.space_group_name_H-M   'P 1'
#
loop_
_entity.id
_entity.type
_entity.pdbx_description
1 polymer ?
#
loop_
_entity_poly.entity_id
_entity_poly.type
_entity_poly.pdbx_seq_one_letter_code
_entity_poly.pdbx_strand_id
1 'polypeptide(L)'
;MDGLYGGAVSDDDSGSLRYVQVKYAGSGLATGFNPGGITFGGVGSGTDVEHVQVYNAPRHGIGYFGGTVNSRRIVVTGSAMQLDIDHGYRGSLQYVIGVQGAGGGRSVNVASARPGLSPASDPIIGNFTPGSDPAFLSVLFDCAGGVLTRRGGV
;
A
#
# COMPACT_ATOMS: atom_id res chain seq x y z
N MET A 1 10.38 7.51 5.91
CA MET A 1 9.88 8.73 5.24
C MET A 1 9.42 9.62 6.38
N ASP A 2 10.24 10.58 6.74
CA ASP A 2 10.11 11.37 7.98
C ASP A 2 9.82 12.84 7.61
N GLY A 3 8.86 13.02 6.69
CA GLY A 3 8.38 14.33 6.27
C GLY A 3 7.07 14.69 6.97
N LEU A 4 6.76 15.97 7.09
CA LEU A 4 5.41 16.42 7.40
C LEU A 4 4.56 16.26 6.13
N TYR A 5 3.57 15.38 6.18
CA TYR A 5 2.57 15.19 5.12
C TYR A 5 1.20 15.02 5.75
N GLY A 6 0.20 15.62 5.10
CA GLY A 6 -1.20 15.57 5.50
C GLY A 6 -1.83 16.94 5.71
N GLY A 7 -3.03 17.10 5.15
CA GLY A 7 -3.89 18.25 5.39
C GLY A 7 -4.56 18.17 6.76
N ALA A 8 -4.92 19.32 7.34
CA ALA A 8 -5.66 19.37 8.60
C ALA A 8 -7.14 18.92 8.46
N VAL A 9 -7.59 18.64 7.24
CA VAL A 9 -8.98 18.38 6.88
C VAL A 9 -9.09 16.94 6.40
N SER A 10 -9.79 16.10 7.17
CA SER A 10 -9.92 14.67 6.88
C SER A 10 -10.75 14.36 5.64
N ASP A 11 -11.57 15.29 5.17
CA ASP A 11 -12.40 15.15 3.97
C ASP A 11 -11.93 16.05 2.83
N ASP A 12 -10.66 16.49 2.87
CA ASP A 12 -10.04 17.23 1.76
C ASP A 12 -10.16 16.49 0.43
N ASP A 13 -10.39 17.28 -0.62
CA ASP A 13 -10.42 16.83 -2.01
C ASP A 13 -9.13 17.28 -2.72
N SER A 14 -8.19 16.35 -2.82
CA SER A 14 -6.95 16.50 -3.58
C SER A 14 -7.12 16.12 -5.07
N GLY A 15 -8.36 15.94 -5.54
CA GLY A 15 -8.71 15.63 -6.92
C GLY A 15 -9.05 14.16 -7.17
N SER A 16 -8.75 13.67 -8.38
CA SER A 16 -9.06 12.29 -8.78
C SER A 16 -7.91 11.59 -9.50
N LEU A 17 -7.74 10.31 -9.15
CA LEU A 17 -6.84 9.37 -9.80
C LEU A 17 -7.65 8.19 -10.29
N ARG A 18 -8.00 8.19 -11.58
CA ARG A 18 -8.82 7.15 -12.22
C ARG A 18 -8.15 6.60 -13.46
N TYR A 19 -8.15 5.26 -13.60
CA TYR A 19 -7.56 4.56 -14.75
C TYR A 19 -6.07 4.87 -14.96
N VAL A 20 -5.32 4.89 -13.85
CA VAL A 20 -3.88 5.22 -13.88
C VAL A 20 -3.05 3.96 -13.69
N GLN A 21 -2.00 3.85 -14.50
CA GLN A 21 -1.01 2.78 -14.40
C GLN A 21 0.38 3.37 -14.18
N VAL A 22 1.03 2.98 -13.08
CA VAL A 22 2.41 3.35 -12.75
C VAL A 22 3.29 2.10 -12.88
N LYS A 23 4.36 2.17 -13.67
CA LYS A 23 5.28 1.03 -13.91
C LYS A 23 6.70 1.41 -13.58
N TYR A 24 7.45 0.46 -13.01
CA TYR A 24 8.89 0.58 -12.75
C TYR A 24 9.27 1.85 -11.96
N ALA A 25 8.32 2.35 -11.17
CA ALA A 25 8.53 3.53 -10.35
C ALA A 25 9.71 3.27 -9.42
N GLY A 26 10.62 4.23 -9.36
CA GLY A 26 11.73 4.17 -8.45
C GLY A 26 12.94 3.34 -8.89
N SER A 27 12.90 2.73 -10.08
CA SER A 27 14.10 2.11 -10.66
C SER A 27 15.12 3.20 -11.03
N GLY A 28 16.36 3.10 -10.53
CA GLY A 28 17.46 4.00 -10.89
C GLY A 28 17.71 5.19 -9.96
N LEU A 29 17.06 5.28 -8.80
CA LEU A 29 17.43 6.26 -7.78
C LEU A 29 18.66 5.78 -6.98
N ALA A 30 19.48 6.74 -6.53
CA ALA A 30 20.76 6.49 -5.87
C ALA A 30 20.65 5.49 -4.69
N THR A 31 21.73 4.73 -4.47
CA THR A 31 21.84 3.75 -3.38
C THR A 31 21.47 4.38 -2.04
N GLY A 32 20.43 3.86 -1.39
CA GLY A 32 19.94 4.33 -0.08
C GLY A 32 18.54 4.95 -0.11
N PHE A 33 18.03 5.32 -1.29
CA PHE A 33 16.64 5.74 -1.45
C PHE A 33 15.87 4.60 -2.13
N ASN A 34 14.91 3.99 -1.42
CA ASN A 34 14.08 2.91 -1.96
C ASN A 34 12.64 3.43 -2.24
N PRO A 35 12.45 4.17 -3.34
CA PRO A 35 11.15 4.69 -3.75
C PRO A 35 10.15 3.55 -4.02
N GLY A 36 8.94 3.67 -3.45
CA GLY A 36 7.82 2.81 -3.86
C GLY A 36 7.16 3.31 -5.13
N GLY A 37 5.99 2.74 -5.45
CA GLY A 37 5.14 3.18 -6.55
C GLY A 37 4.41 4.47 -6.20
N ILE A 38 3.15 4.36 -5.80
CA ILE A 38 2.33 5.50 -5.39
C ILE A 38 2.43 5.65 -3.88
N THR A 39 2.49 6.89 -3.40
CA THR A 39 2.50 7.20 -1.97
C THR A 39 1.47 8.31 -1.71
N PHE A 40 0.43 7.98 -0.95
CA PHE A 40 -0.53 8.95 -0.42
C PHE A 40 -0.09 9.35 0.98
N GLY A 41 0.23 10.63 1.16
CA GLY A 41 0.65 11.20 2.44
C GLY A 41 -0.44 12.12 2.99
N GLY A 42 -1.28 11.61 3.91
CA GLY A 42 -2.32 12.38 4.59
C GLY A 42 -3.38 12.99 3.68
N VAL A 43 -3.79 12.24 2.65
CA VAL A 43 -4.82 12.61 1.67
C VAL A 43 -6.22 12.36 2.26
N GLY A 44 -7.14 13.30 2.03
CA GLY A 44 -8.50 13.30 2.57
C GLY A 44 -9.46 12.37 1.82
N SER A 45 -10.59 12.05 2.47
CA SER A 45 -11.62 11.14 1.94
C SER A 45 -12.46 11.73 0.80
N GLY A 46 -12.37 13.05 0.56
CA GLY A 46 -12.97 13.70 -0.61
C GLY A 46 -12.26 13.37 -1.93
N THR A 47 -11.02 12.85 -1.85
CA THR A 47 -10.21 12.49 -3.01
C THR A 47 -10.66 11.16 -3.62
N ASP A 48 -10.84 11.14 -4.94
CA ASP A 48 -11.29 9.96 -5.67
C ASP A 48 -10.12 9.11 -6.19
N VAL A 49 -9.92 7.91 -5.64
CA VAL A 49 -8.87 6.97 -6.11
C VAL A 49 -9.49 5.64 -6.53
N GLU A 50 -9.47 5.34 -7.82
CA GLU A 50 -10.11 4.14 -8.34
C GLU A 50 -9.51 3.63 -9.66
N HIS A 51 -9.52 2.32 -9.91
CA HIS A 51 -8.97 1.73 -11.15
C HIS A 51 -7.49 2.08 -11.32
N VAL A 52 -6.70 1.87 -10.29
CA VAL A 52 -5.26 2.20 -10.27
C VAL A 52 -4.44 0.92 -10.28
N GLN A 53 -3.41 0.88 -11.13
CA GLN A 53 -2.45 -0.21 -11.19
C GLN A 53 -1.03 0.27 -10.89
N VAL A 54 -0.32 -0.49 -10.06
CA VAL A 54 1.13 -0.37 -9.90
C VAL A 54 1.82 -1.68 -10.32
N TYR A 55 2.85 -1.55 -11.14
CA TYR A 55 3.63 -2.68 -11.64
C TYR A 55 5.12 -2.51 -11.36
N ASN A 56 5.73 -3.53 -10.75
CA ASN A 56 7.16 -3.65 -10.49
C ASN A 56 7.76 -2.42 -9.77
N ALA A 57 7.25 -2.07 -8.60
CA ALA A 57 7.91 -1.10 -7.71
C ALA A 57 8.84 -1.85 -6.74
N PRO A 58 10.07 -1.37 -6.48
CA PRO A 58 11.09 -2.12 -5.74
C PRO A 58 10.78 -2.29 -4.24
N ARG A 59 9.95 -1.44 -3.65
CA ARG A 59 9.48 -1.54 -2.26
C ARG A 59 7.97 -1.78 -2.20
N HIS A 60 7.20 -0.74 -1.92
CA HIS A 60 5.75 -0.78 -1.85
C HIS A 60 5.14 -0.43 -3.21
N GLY A 61 4.05 -1.09 -3.58
CA GLY A 61 3.26 -0.70 -4.75
C GLY A 61 2.47 0.56 -4.48
N ILE A 62 1.59 0.52 -3.47
CA ILE A 62 0.88 1.70 -2.97
C ILE A 62 1.12 1.84 -1.48
N GLY A 63 1.50 3.04 -1.07
CA GLY A 63 1.71 3.41 0.31
C GLY A 63 0.65 4.39 0.79
N TYR A 64 0.09 4.15 1.97
CA TYR A 64 -0.86 5.02 2.64
C TYR A 64 -0.26 5.44 3.98
N PHE A 65 0.17 6.69 4.06
CA PHE A 65 0.86 7.24 5.23
C PHE A 65 0.00 8.39 5.80
N GLY A 66 -0.79 8.09 6.83
CA GLY A 66 -1.79 9.02 7.37
C GLY A 66 -2.94 9.33 6.42
N GLY A 67 -3.93 10.08 6.90
CA GLY A 67 -5.11 10.47 6.12
C GLY A 67 -6.20 9.41 6.07
N THR A 68 -7.16 9.63 5.18
CA THR A 68 -8.48 8.98 5.16
C THR A 68 -8.99 8.70 3.74
N VAL A 69 -8.18 8.97 2.73
CA VAL A 69 -8.50 8.68 1.32
C VAL A 69 -9.00 7.25 1.17
N ASN A 70 -10.08 7.07 0.42
CA ASN A 70 -10.58 5.74 0.10
C ASN A 70 -10.04 5.33 -1.26
N SER A 71 -9.76 4.04 -1.46
CA SER A 71 -9.31 3.54 -2.75
C SER A 71 -10.02 2.24 -3.12
N ARG A 72 -10.41 2.10 -4.38
CA ARG A 72 -11.06 0.87 -4.86
C ARG A 72 -10.59 0.39 -6.22
N ARG A 73 -10.69 -0.92 -6.47
CA ARG A 73 -10.31 -1.56 -7.74
C ARG A 73 -8.83 -1.31 -8.04
N ILE A 74 -7.99 -1.79 -7.14
CA ILE A 74 -6.54 -1.58 -7.15
C ILE A 74 -5.86 -2.87 -7.60
N VAL A 75 -4.87 -2.74 -8.47
CA VAL A 75 -4.03 -3.87 -8.89
C VAL A 75 -2.57 -3.55 -8.59
N VAL A 76 -1.92 -4.35 -7.76
CA VAL A 76 -0.48 -4.24 -7.52
C VAL A 76 0.19 -5.54 -7.89
N THR A 77 1.20 -5.46 -8.73
CA THR A 77 1.85 -6.65 -9.31
C THR A 77 3.36 -6.46 -9.32
N GLY A 78 4.09 -7.46 -8.83
CA GLY A 78 5.56 -7.48 -8.91
C GLY A 78 6.31 -6.60 -7.90
N SER A 79 5.61 -5.96 -6.97
CA SER A 79 6.23 -5.23 -5.85
C SER A 79 6.52 -6.15 -4.66
N ALA A 80 7.52 -5.80 -3.85
CA ALA A 80 7.86 -6.55 -2.64
C ALA A 80 6.74 -6.48 -1.59
N MET A 81 6.16 -5.30 -1.41
CA MET A 81 4.94 -5.06 -0.63
C MET A 81 3.86 -4.50 -1.54
N GLN A 82 2.63 -4.99 -1.48
CA GLN A 82 1.58 -4.43 -2.32
C GLN A 82 0.98 -3.18 -1.68
N LEU A 83 0.66 -3.27 -0.40
CA LEU A 83 0.19 -2.17 0.42
C LEU A 83 1.15 -1.95 1.57
N ASP A 84 1.57 -0.70 1.76
CA ASP A 84 2.34 -0.26 2.93
C ASP A 84 1.55 0.84 3.65
N ILE A 85 0.99 0.52 4.81
CA ILE A 85 0.05 1.36 5.54
C ILE A 85 0.68 1.76 6.86
N ASP A 86 0.74 3.06 7.11
CA ASP A 86 1.43 3.61 8.28
C ASP A 86 0.93 5.02 8.63
N HIS A 87 1.56 5.64 9.64
CA HIS A 87 1.37 7.03 10.05
C HIS A 87 -0.09 7.41 10.37
N GLY A 88 -0.87 6.46 10.91
CA GLY A 88 -2.22 6.74 11.40
C GLY A 88 -3.29 6.75 10.30
N TYR A 89 -3.02 6.12 9.15
CA TYR A 89 -4.00 6.03 8.07
C TYR A 89 -5.27 5.29 8.51
N ARG A 90 -6.43 5.87 8.16
CA ARG A 90 -7.78 5.42 8.58
C ARG A 90 -8.81 5.47 7.44
N GLY A 91 -8.37 5.24 6.21
CA GLY A 91 -9.26 5.11 5.06
C GLY A 91 -9.70 3.66 4.81
N SER A 92 -10.50 3.48 3.76
CA SER A 92 -10.95 2.15 3.32
C SER A 92 -10.38 1.78 1.95
N LEU A 93 -9.99 0.52 1.82
CA LEU A 93 -9.41 -0.08 0.62
C LEU A 93 -10.30 -1.26 0.19
N GLN A 94 -10.83 -1.24 -1.03
CA GLN A 94 -11.73 -2.29 -1.52
C GLN A 94 -11.34 -2.83 -2.89
N TYR A 95 -11.54 -4.13 -3.10
CA TYR A 95 -11.25 -4.81 -4.38
C TYR A 95 -9.79 -4.62 -4.79
N VAL A 96 -8.90 -5.20 -3.99
CA VAL A 96 -7.46 -5.09 -4.19
C VAL A 96 -6.94 -6.44 -4.67
N ILE A 97 -6.22 -6.45 -5.78
CA ILE A 97 -5.47 -7.62 -6.26
C ILE A 97 -3.99 -7.34 -6.02
N GLY A 98 -3.32 -8.22 -5.28
CA GLY A 98 -1.91 -8.09 -4.97
C GLY A 98 -1.09 -9.31 -5.39
N VAL A 99 -0.32 -9.24 -6.47
CA VAL A 99 0.61 -10.31 -6.90
C VAL A 99 2.03 -9.91 -6.50
N GLN A 100 2.70 -10.74 -5.70
CA GLN A 100 4.04 -10.45 -5.21
C GLN A 100 5.13 -10.63 -6.28
N GLY A 101 6.15 -9.77 -6.23
CA GLY A 101 7.35 -9.90 -7.07
C GLY A 101 8.34 -10.94 -6.57
N ALA A 102 9.29 -11.29 -7.44
CA ALA A 102 10.41 -12.17 -7.09
C ALA A 102 11.27 -11.51 -5.99
N GLY A 103 11.33 -12.10 -4.81
CA GLY A 103 12.03 -11.56 -3.64
C GLY A 103 11.24 -11.68 -2.33
N GLY A 104 9.91 -11.77 -2.42
CA GLY A 104 9.04 -11.94 -1.24
C GLY A 104 8.98 -10.73 -0.31
N GLY A 105 8.04 -10.75 0.64
CA GLY A 105 7.76 -9.65 1.57
C GLY A 105 6.37 -9.78 2.24
N ARG A 106 5.92 -8.73 2.94
CA ARG A 106 4.52 -8.59 3.40
C ARG A 106 3.64 -8.11 2.25
N SER A 107 2.58 -8.82 1.92
CA SER A 107 1.62 -8.34 0.91
C SER A 107 0.92 -7.07 1.35
N VAL A 108 0.48 -7.07 2.60
CA VAL A 108 -0.03 -5.89 3.29
C VAL A 108 0.80 -5.70 4.53
N ASN A 109 1.45 -4.55 4.63
CA ASN A 109 2.06 -4.09 5.86
C ASN A 109 1.13 -3.05 6.50
N VAL A 110 0.67 -3.28 7.72
CA VAL A 110 0.03 -2.24 8.54
C VAL A 110 0.92 -2.01 9.74
N ALA A 111 1.69 -0.93 9.67
CA ALA A 111 2.52 -0.48 10.76
C ALA A 111 1.86 0.72 11.46
N SER A 112 2.22 0.89 12.72
CA SER A 112 2.18 2.18 13.40
C SER A 112 3.64 2.50 13.74
N ALA A 113 4.45 2.78 12.72
CA ALA A 113 5.91 2.61 12.76
C ALA A 113 6.65 3.58 13.71
N ARG A 114 5.95 4.43 14.48
CA ARG A 114 6.57 5.16 15.58
C ARG A 114 5.77 5.00 16.86
N PRO A 115 6.41 4.56 17.96
CA PRO A 115 5.89 4.77 19.31
C PRO A 115 5.49 6.24 19.48
N GLY A 116 4.25 6.51 19.89
CA GLY A 116 3.74 7.87 20.10
C GLY A 116 3.00 8.50 18.91
N LEU A 117 2.93 7.83 17.74
CA LEU A 117 1.97 8.23 16.70
C LEU A 117 0.56 7.84 17.14
N SER A 118 -0.18 8.84 17.63
CA SER A 118 -1.61 8.75 17.88
C SER A 118 -2.34 9.60 16.83
N PRO A 119 -3.32 9.04 16.11
CA PRO A 119 -3.76 7.65 16.23
C PRO A 119 -2.86 6.62 15.53
N ALA A 120 -2.97 5.37 15.97
CA ALA A 120 -2.46 4.21 15.22
C ALA A 120 -3.19 4.05 13.88
N SER A 121 -2.50 3.46 12.90
CA SER A 121 -3.11 3.10 11.61
C SER A 121 -4.17 2.03 11.82
N ASP A 122 -5.36 2.25 11.26
CA ASP A 122 -6.51 1.34 11.39
C ASP A 122 -7.29 1.30 10.07
N PRO A 123 -6.71 0.70 9.01
CA PRO A 123 -7.34 0.63 7.70
C PRO A 123 -8.47 -0.40 7.67
N ILE A 124 -9.54 -0.09 6.93
CA ILE A 124 -10.52 -1.10 6.53
C ILE A 124 -10.12 -1.66 5.18
N ILE A 125 -9.81 -2.96 5.10
CA ILE A 125 -9.44 -3.62 3.84
C ILE A 125 -10.47 -4.71 3.51
N GLY A 126 -11.25 -4.48 2.45
CA GLY A 126 -12.29 -5.40 1.96
C GLY A 126 -11.92 -6.03 0.62
N ASN A 127 -12.24 -7.32 0.46
CA ASN A 127 -12.12 -8.04 -0.82
C ASN A 127 -10.68 -7.99 -1.37
N PHE A 128 -9.69 -8.20 -0.50
CA PHE A 128 -8.29 -8.35 -0.89
C PHE A 128 -8.05 -9.76 -1.43
N THR A 129 -7.62 -9.84 -2.69
CA THR A 129 -7.21 -11.08 -3.33
C THR A 129 -5.68 -11.08 -3.43
N PRO A 130 -4.97 -11.89 -2.61
CA PRO A 130 -3.59 -12.20 -2.92
C PRO A 130 -3.58 -12.94 -4.26
N GLY A 131 -2.87 -12.38 -5.22
CA GLY A 131 -2.84 -12.90 -6.57
C GLY A 131 -2.35 -14.34 -6.61
N SER A 132 -2.84 -15.09 -7.61
CA SER A 132 -2.47 -16.47 -7.89
C SER A 132 -1.02 -16.56 -8.37
N ASP A 133 -0.07 -16.38 -7.47
CA ASP A 133 1.22 -17.02 -7.66
C ASP A 133 0.95 -18.53 -7.70
N PRO A 134 1.37 -19.28 -8.73
CA PRO A 134 1.20 -20.74 -8.75
C PRO A 134 1.86 -21.45 -7.55
N ALA A 135 2.69 -20.75 -6.78
CA ALA A 135 3.25 -21.21 -5.52
C ALA A 135 2.63 -20.55 -4.27
N PHE A 136 1.44 -19.94 -4.37
CA PHE A 136 0.72 -19.43 -3.20
C PHE A 136 0.43 -20.58 -2.22
N LEU A 137 1.03 -20.53 -1.03
CA LEU A 137 0.93 -21.60 -0.04
C LEU A 137 -0.06 -21.25 1.08
N SER A 138 0.08 -20.06 1.67
CA SER A 138 -0.72 -19.65 2.83
C SER A 138 -0.78 -18.15 3.00
N VAL A 139 -1.86 -17.70 3.64
CA VAL A 139 -1.98 -16.36 4.24
C VAL A 139 -1.67 -16.48 5.73
N LEU A 140 -0.73 -15.67 6.22
CA LEU A 140 -0.45 -15.53 7.64
C LEU A 140 -0.77 -14.10 8.09
N PHE A 141 -1.58 -13.99 9.14
CA PHE A 141 -1.78 -12.75 9.87
C PHE A 141 -0.77 -12.71 11.02
N ASP A 142 0.03 -11.67 11.08
CA ASP A 142 1.03 -11.47 12.12
C ASP A 142 0.56 -10.40 13.12
N CYS A 143 0.89 -10.58 14.40
CA CYS A 143 0.61 -9.60 15.46
C CYS A 143 1.32 -8.26 15.23
N ALA A 144 2.32 -8.20 14.35
CA ALA A 144 2.87 -6.94 13.83
C ALA A 144 2.01 -6.27 12.73
N GLY A 145 0.72 -6.63 12.61
CA GLY A 145 -0.26 -5.90 11.79
C GLY A 145 -0.23 -6.21 10.29
N GLY A 146 0.32 -7.34 9.85
CA GLY A 146 0.50 -7.63 8.42
C GLY A 146 -0.29 -8.81 7.88
N VAL A 147 -0.45 -8.83 6.55
CA VAL A 147 -0.79 -10.01 5.76
C VAL A 147 0.46 -10.47 5.01
N LEU A 148 0.95 -11.65 5.37
CA LEU A 148 2.05 -12.33 4.70
C LEU A 148 1.48 -13.38 3.75
N THR A 149 1.90 -13.35 2.49
CA THR A 149 1.66 -14.45 1.55
C THR A 149 2.96 -15.21 1.37
N ARG A 150 2.99 -16.49 1.72
CA ARG A 150 4.19 -17.31 1.55
C ARG A 150 4.15 -18.05 0.21
N ARG A 151 5.27 -18.02 -0.50
CA ARG A 151 5.53 -18.87 -1.65
C ARG A 151 6.00 -20.26 -1.19
N GLY A 152 5.39 -21.33 -1.68
CA GLY A 152 5.86 -22.71 -1.50
C GLY A 152 7.22 -22.88 -2.19
N GLY A 153 8.21 -23.42 -1.47
CA GLY A 153 9.52 -23.70 -2.04
C GLY A 153 9.43 -24.83 -3.06
N VAL A 154 10.18 -24.69 -4.16
CA VAL A 154 10.65 -25.81 -4.98
C VAL A 154 12.01 -26.22 -4.43
#